data_AF-A0A7G1I5U4-F1
#
_entry.id   AF-A0A7G1I5U4-F1
#
_cell.length_a   1.000
_cell.length_b   1.000
_cell.length_c   1.000
_cell.angle_alpha   90.00
_cell.angle_beta   90.00
_cell.angle_gamma   90.00
#
_symmetry.space_group_name_H-M   'P 1'
#
loop_
_entity.id
_entity.type
_entity.pdbx_description
1 polymer ?
#
loop_
_entity_poly.entity_id
_entity_poly.type
_entity_poly.pdbx_seq_one_letter_code
_entity_poly.pdbx_strand_id
1 'polypeptide(L)'
;MDESGDAAKIQVRDNDWVEAVNANGIYVCRAIVSHRIPDGVVFVYHVQERTVDTPRTETNNKRGGNHNALTRIRIKPSHLAGGYGQHAFAFNYLGPTGNQRDEVTVVRRRSQEVRYQ
;
A
#
# COMPACT_ATOMS: atom_id res chain seq x y z
N MET A 1 -8.16 27.86 -1.86
CA MET A 1 -9.19 27.02 -1.21
C MET A 1 -9.62 26.05 -2.27
N ASP A 2 -8.85 24.98 -2.42
CA ASP A 2 -9.09 23.98 -3.46
C ASP A 2 -9.83 22.81 -2.79
N GLU A 3 -11.13 22.73 -3.07
CA GLU A 3 -12.02 21.63 -2.65
C GLU A 3 -11.91 20.40 -3.57
N SER A 4 -10.96 20.38 -4.52
CA SER A 4 -10.71 19.27 -5.43
C SER A 4 -9.49 18.46 -4.99
N GLY A 5 -9.58 17.14 -5.11
CA GLY A 5 -8.56 16.21 -4.62
C GLY A 5 -9.16 15.06 -3.80
N ASP A 6 -8.54 13.88 -3.89
CA ASP A 6 -9.04 12.69 -3.18
C ASP A 6 -9.15 12.89 -1.67
N ALA A 7 -8.22 13.62 -1.06
CA ALA A 7 -8.25 13.92 0.38
C ALA A 7 -9.54 14.66 0.78
N ALA A 8 -10.00 15.63 -0.02
CA ALA A 8 -11.25 16.34 0.22
C ALA A 8 -12.47 15.40 0.11
N LYS A 9 -12.48 14.50 -0.88
CA LYS A 9 -13.56 13.50 -1.08
C LYS A 9 -13.74 12.57 0.12
N ILE A 10 -12.66 12.23 0.81
CA ILE A 10 -12.69 11.39 2.02
C ILE A 10 -12.56 12.18 3.33
N GLN A 11 -12.68 13.51 3.28
CA GLN A 11 -12.61 14.42 4.43
C GLN A 11 -11.32 14.30 5.27
N VAL A 12 -10.21 13.92 4.64
CA VAL A 12 -8.89 13.78 5.26
C VAL A 12 -8.14 15.11 5.20
N ARG A 13 -7.59 15.52 6.35
CA ARG A 13 -6.67 16.66 6.42
C ARG A 13 -5.23 16.19 6.41
N ASP A 14 -4.32 17.12 6.13
CA ASP A 14 -2.90 16.82 6.25
C ASP A 14 -2.57 16.31 7.66
N ASN A 15 -1.74 15.28 7.72
CA ASN A 15 -1.31 14.60 8.93
C ASN A 15 -2.42 13.84 9.70
N ASP A 16 -3.65 13.74 9.16
CA ASP A 16 -4.69 12.88 9.74
C ASP A 16 -4.30 11.41 9.62
N TRP A 17 -4.72 10.61 10.61
CA TRP A 17 -4.68 9.16 10.52
C TRP A 17 -5.63 8.64 9.45
N VAL A 18 -5.11 7.77 8.60
CA VAL A 18 -5.85 7.06 7.55
C VAL A 18 -5.62 5.56 7.65
N GLU A 19 -6.57 4.80 7.14
CA GLU A 19 -6.50 3.35 7.04
C GLU A 19 -6.74 2.94 5.59
N ALA A 20 -5.81 2.19 5.02
CA ALA A 20 -5.93 1.57 3.72
C ALA A 20 -6.22 0.08 3.91
N VAL A 21 -7.25 -0.42 3.23
CA VAL A 21 -7.75 -1.79 3.39
C VAL A 21 -7.97 -2.41 2.02
N ASN A 22 -7.56 -3.67 1.87
CA ASN A 22 -7.97 -4.52 0.76
C ASN A 22 -8.05 -5.98 1.20
N ALA A 23 -8.26 -6.90 0.25
CA ALA A 23 -8.38 -8.33 0.54
C ALA A 23 -7.10 -8.96 1.12
N ASN A 24 -5.94 -8.33 0.93
CA ASN A 24 -4.66 -8.85 1.40
C ASN A 24 -4.39 -8.44 2.85
N GLY A 25 -4.77 -7.21 3.23
CA GLY A 25 -4.52 -6.73 4.58
C GLY A 25 -4.86 -5.26 4.79
N ILE A 26 -4.26 -4.70 5.84
CA ILE A 26 -4.55 -3.35 6.35
C ILE A 26 -3.25 -2.61 6.61
N TYR A 27 -3.17 -1.38 6.14
CA TYR A 27 -2.09 -0.45 6.41
C TYR A 27 -2.64 0.81 7.10
N VAL A 28 -1.96 1.27 8.14
CA VAL A 28 -2.34 2.48 8.88
C VAL A 28 -1.17 3.43 8.84
N CYS A 29 -1.44 4.68 8.46
CA CYS A 29 -0.43 5.72 8.37
C CYS A 29 -1.06 7.10 8.54
N ARG A 30 -0.21 8.12 8.51
CA ARG A 30 -0.63 9.52 8.46
C ARG A 30 -0.66 9.97 7.00
N ALA A 31 -1.69 10.72 6.64
CA ALA A 31 -1.81 11.29 5.30
C ALA A 31 -0.85 12.46 5.11
N ILE A 32 -0.26 12.55 3.91
CA ILE A 32 0.43 13.74 3.44
C ILE A 32 -0.40 14.26 2.26
N VAL A 33 -1.07 15.39 2.44
CA VAL A 33 -1.92 15.97 1.40
C VAL A 33 -1.07 16.88 0.53
N SER A 34 -0.99 16.57 -0.76
CA SER A 34 -0.15 17.32 -1.70
C SER A 34 -0.82 17.47 -3.06
N HIS A 35 -0.82 18.71 -3.58
CA HIS A 35 -1.29 19.05 -4.92
C HIS A 35 -0.50 18.36 -6.06
N ARG A 36 0.66 17.77 -5.75
CA ARG A 36 1.49 17.07 -6.75
C ARG A 36 0.98 15.66 -7.06
N ILE A 37 0.11 15.12 -6.21
CA ILE A 37 -0.42 13.77 -6.38
C ILE A 37 -1.69 13.86 -7.23
N PRO A 38 -1.75 13.17 -8.38
CA PRO A 38 -2.95 13.16 -9.21
C PRO A 38 -4.09 12.39 -8.53
N ASP A 39 -5.32 12.80 -8.83
CA ASP A 39 -6.52 12.09 -8.39
C ASP A 39 -6.52 10.62 -8.85
N GLY A 40 -7.03 9.75 -7.97
CA GLY A 40 -7.15 8.30 -8.17
C GLY A 40 -5.91 7.51 -7.77
N VAL A 41 -4.84 8.16 -7.30
CA VAL A 41 -3.58 7.48 -6.96
C VAL A 41 -3.06 7.93 -5.60
N VAL A 42 -2.58 6.98 -4.80
CA VAL A 42 -1.88 7.26 -3.54
C VAL A 42 -0.46 6.72 -3.57
N PHE A 43 0.46 7.45 -2.97
CA PHE A 43 1.88 7.11 -2.93
C PHE A 43 2.27 6.78 -1.50
N VAL A 44 2.72 5.56 -1.29
CA VAL A 44 3.43 5.16 -0.07
C VAL A 44 4.88 4.94 -0.46
N TYR A 45 5.77 5.78 0.07
CA TYR A 45 7.21 5.61 -0.16
C TYR A 45 7.67 4.26 0.39
N HIS A 46 8.58 3.58 -0.31
CA HIS A 46 8.86 2.18 -0.04
C HIS A 46 9.54 1.98 1.33
N VAL A 47 8.99 1.05 2.10
CA VAL A 47 9.50 0.54 3.40
C VAL A 47 9.54 1.54 4.54
N GLN A 48 8.36 1.81 5.11
CA GLN A 48 8.25 2.13 6.53
C GLN A 48 8.23 0.84 7.35
N GLU A 49 9.02 0.82 8.43
CA GLU A 49 9.00 -0.27 9.38
C GLU A 49 7.67 -0.26 10.16
N ARG A 50 7.26 -1.44 10.64
CA ARG A 50 6.05 -1.56 11.45
C ARG A 50 6.25 -1.07 12.87
N THR A 51 7.47 -0.90 13.38
CA THR A 51 7.75 -0.73 14.84
C THR A 51 7.47 0.67 15.36
N VAL A 52 7.70 1.71 14.56
CA VAL A 52 7.54 3.11 14.97
C VAL A 52 6.20 3.65 14.49
N ASP A 53 5.53 4.41 15.34
CA ASP A 53 4.30 5.16 15.05
C ASP A 53 3.22 4.39 14.27
N THR A 54 3.07 3.10 14.59
CA THR A 54 2.10 2.20 13.95
C THR A 54 1.03 1.80 14.98
N PRO A 55 -0.13 2.50 15.00
CA PRO A 55 -1.21 2.20 15.93
C PRO A 55 -2.00 0.95 15.51
N ARG A 56 -2.97 0.56 16.34
CA ARG A 56 -3.94 -0.49 16.04
C ARG A 56 -4.94 -0.04 14.98
N THR A 57 -5.32 -0.97 14.12
CA THR A 57 -6.33 -0.83 13.07
C THR A 57 -7.72 -0.74 13.68
N GLU A 58 -8.63 -0.03 13.03
CA GLU A 58 -10.04 -0.07 13.44
C GLU A 58 -10.73 -1.31 12.89
N THR A 59 -10.27 -1.82 11.75
CA THR A 59 -10.91 -2.95 11.08
C THR A 59 -10.77 -4.26 11.84
N ASN A 60 -9.60 -4.54 12.45
CA ASN A 60 -9.38 -5.82 13.11
C ASN A 60 -8.69 -5.74 14.47
N ASN A 61 -8.50 -4.52 15.01
CA ASN A 61 -7.89 -4.26 16.30
C ASN A 61 -6.50 -4.94 16.46
N LYS A 62 -5.80 -5.22 15.36
CA LYS A 62 -4.40 -5.65 15.39
C LYS A 62 -3.53 -4.45 15.06
N ARG A 63 -2.23 -4.57 15.30
CA ARG A 63 -1.28 -3.53 14.92
C ARG A 63 -1.31 -3.31 13.40
N GLY A 64 -1.33 -2.06 12.95
CA GLY A 64 -1.27 -1.71 11.53
C GLY A 64 -0.15 -2.45 10.80
N GLY A 65 -0.40 -2.83 9.54
CA GLY A 65 0.62 -3.42 8.69
C GLY A 65 1.65 -2.40 8.21
N ASN A 66 2.54 -2.81 7.33
CA ASN A 66 3.33 -1.92 6.48
C ASN A 66 2.68 -1.86 5.08
N HIS A 67 3.27 -1.10 4.15
CA HIS A 67 2.80 -1.01 2.77
C HIS A 67 2.62 -2.39 2.09
N ASN A 68 3.51 -3.37 2.37
CA ASN A 68 3.41 -4.72 1.82
C ASN A 68 2.23 -5.53 2.37
N ALA A 69 1.60 -5.10 3.48
CA ALA A 69 0.38 -5.73 3.97
C ALA A 69 -0.79 -5.60 2.97
N LEU A 70 -0.73 -4.61 2.07
CA LEU A 70 -1.72 -4.43 1.00
C LEU A 70 -1.39 -5.23 -0.26
N THR A 71 -0.22 -5.85 -0.34
CA THR A 71 0.25 -6.49 -1.58
C THR A 71 0.15 -8.01 -1.52
N ARG A 72 0.02 -8.65 -2.67
CA ARG A 72 0.16 -10.10 -2.81
C ARG A 72 1.06 -10.47 -3.98
N ILE A 73 1.83 -11.56 -3.83
CA ILE A 73 2.62 -12.11 -4.92
C ILE A 73 1.68 -12.56 -6.05
N ARG A 74 1.90 -12.01 -7.25
CA ARG A 74 1.22 -12.39 -8.48
C ARG A 74 2.28 -12.87 -9.46
N ILE A 75 2.16 -14.11 -9.93
CA ILE A 75 3.13 -14.69 -10.86
C ILE A 75 2.59 -14.55 -12.28
N LYS A 76 3.37 -13.92 -13.15
CA LYS A 76 3.10 -13.90 -14.59
C LYS A 76 3.63 -15.20 -15.21
N PRO A 77 2.79 -16.06 -15.83
CA PRO A 77 3.23 -17.33 -16.39
C PRO A 77 4.37 -17.22 -17.41
N SER A 78 4.43 -16.12 -18.18
CA SER A 78 5.53 -15.88 -19.12
C SER A 78 6.91 -15.79 -18.46
N HIS A 79 6.98 -15.47 -17.17
CA HIS A 79 8.25 -15.44 -16.42
C HIS A 79 8.69 -16.83 -15.93
N LEU A 80 7.88 -17.86 -16.15
CA LEU A 80 8.18 -19.25 -15.82
C LEU A 80 8.64 -20.05 -17.06
N ALA A 81 8.68 -19.44 -18.24
CA ALA A 81 9.19 -20.09 -19.44
C ALA A 81 10.65 -20.54 -19.23
N GLY A 82 10.95 -21.76 -19.65
CA GLY A 82 12.25 -22.40 -19.42
C GLY A 82 12.57 -23.43 -20.49
N GLY A 83 13.86 -23.75 -20.66
CA GLY A 83 14.32 -24.76 -21.62
C GLY A 83 14.19 -24.36 -23.08
N TYR A 84 14.11 -23.04 -23.38
CA TYR A 84 13.88 -22.54 -24.73
C TYR A 84 14.84 -21.41 -25.10
N GLY A 85 16.04 -21.78 -25.58
CA GLY A 85 17.07 -20.82 -25.99
C GLY A 85 17.46 -19.86 -24.86
N GLN A 86 17.32 -18.55 -25.09
CA GLN A 86 17.56 -17.52 -24.06
C GLN A 86 16.60 -17.59 -22.87
N HIS A 87 15.45 -18.27 -23.00
CA HIS A 87 14.52 -18.52 -21.92
C HIS A 87 14.90 -19.81 -21.20
N ALA A 88 15.98 -19.75 -20.45
CA ALA A 88 16.43 -20.79 -19.54
C ALA A 88 16.67 -20.20 -18.16
N PHE A 89 16.25 -20.92 -17.12
CA PHE A 89 16.47 -20.50 -15.75
C PHE A 89 17.97 -20.46 -15.44
N ALA A 90 18.41 -19.36 -14.84
CA ALA A 90 19.69 -19.26 -14.15
C ALA A 90 19.51 -18.29 -12.97
N PHE A 91 20.34 -18.45 -11.94
CA PHE A 91 20.22 -17.66 -10.72
C PHE A 91 20.27 -16.16 -11.01
N ASN A 92 19.22 -15.43 -10.61
CA ASN A 92 19.00 -14.00 -10.88
C ASN A 92 18.99 -13.58 -12.37
N TYR A 93 18.95 -14.52 -13.32
CA TYR A 93 18.88 -14.22 -14.76
C TYR A 93 17.44 -14.25 -15.27
N LEU A 94 16.67 -15.28 -14.90
CA LEU A 94 15.29 -15.47 -15.34
C LEU A 94 14.44 -16.04 -14.20
N GLY A 95 13.25 -15.49 -14.00
CA GLY A 95 12.29 -15.97 -13.03
C GLY A 95 11.14 -15.00 -12.79
N PRO A 96 10.14 -15.38 -11.99
CA PRO A 96 9.02 -14.51 -11.65
C PRO A 96 9.49 -13.29 -10.85
N THR A 97 8.82 -12.16 -11.09
CA THR A 97 9.11 -10.87 -10.45
C THR A 97 8.08 -10.57 -9.37
N GLY A 98 8.46 -9.83 -8.32
CA GLY A 98 7.54 -9.34 -7.30
C GLY A 98 6.87 -8.02 -7.71
N ASN A 99 6.02 -8.01 -8.75
CA ASN A 99 5.29 -6.81 -9.14
C ASN A 99 4.20 -6.44 -8.11
N GLN A 100 4.04 -5.14 -7.84
CA GLN A 100 3.12 -4.62 -6.79
C GLN A 100 2.34 -3.35 -7.17
N ARG A 101 2.61 -2.74 -8.33
CA ARG A 101 2.05 -1.43 -8.70
C ARG A 101 0.59 -1.49 -9.14
N ASP A 102 0.08 -2.67 -9.46
CA ASP A 102 -1.30 -2.91 -9.88
C ASP A 102 -2.28 -3.01 -8.69
N GLU A 103 -1.79 -2.93 -7.45
CA GLU A 103 -2.62 -3.07 -6.25
C GLU A 103 -3.54 -1.87 -6.07
N VAL A 104 -4.81 -2.16 -5.76
CA VAL A 104 -5.85 -1.18 -5.47
C VAL A 104 -6.30 -1.37 -4.03
N THR A 105 -6.55 -0.27 -3.34
CA THR A 105 -6.96 -0.27 -1.95
C THR A 105 -8.04 0.78 -1.70
N VAL A 106 -8.93 0.49 -0.76
CA VAL A 106 -9.85 1.49 -0.23
C VAL A 106 -9.12 2.28 0.84
N VAL A 107 -9.02 3.59 0.66
CA VAL A 107 -8.47 4.50 1.66
C VAL A 107 -9.61 5.21 2.36
N ARG A 108 -9.57 5.22 3.70
CA ARG A 108 -10.55 5.95 4.52
C ARG A 108 -9.87 6.76 5.61
N ARG A 109 -10.51 7.87 5.98
CA ARG A 109 -10.24 8.54 7.24
C ARG A 109 -10.64 7.63 8.40
N ARG A 110 -9.79 7.56 9.42
CA ARG A 110 -10.09 6.83 10.67
C ARG A 110 -10.28 7.79 11.84
N SER A 111 -10.64 7.27 13.01
CA SER A 111 -10.59 8.04 14.26
C SER A 111 -9.17 8.56 14.49
N GLN A 112 -9.10 9.82 14.90
CA GLN A 112 -7.83 10.48 15.20
C GLN A 112 -7.32 10.13 16.60
N GLU A 113 -8.19 9.57 17.46
CA GLU A 113 -7.76 8.96 18.71
C GLU A 113 -7.21 7.56 18.41
N VAL A 114 -5.92 7.34 18.67
CA VAL A 114 -5.23 6.10 18.32
C VAL A 114 -4.68 5.40 19.55
N ARG A 115 -4.70 4.06 19.50
CA ARG A 115 -4.10 3.20 20.53
C ARG A 115 -2.98 2.40 19.93
N TYR A 116 -1.86 2.31 20.65
CA TYR A 116 -0.68 1.55 20.22
C TYR A 116 -0.58 0.17 20.90
N GLN A 117 -1.26 -0.02 22.03
CA GLN A 117 -1.33 -1.26 22.82
C GLN A 117 -2.66 -1.98 22.66
#